data_AF-A0A839I4B7-F1
#
_entry.id   AF-A0A839I4B7-F1
#
_cell.length_a   1.000
_cell.length_b   1.000
_cell.length_c   1.000
_cell.angle_alpha   90.00
_cell.angle_beta   90.00
_cell.angle_gamma   90.00
#
_symmetry.space_group_name_H-M   'P 1'
#
loop_
_entity.id
_entity.type
_entity.pdbx_description
1 polymer ?
#
loop_
_entity_poly.entity_id
_entity_poly.type
_entity_poly.pdbx_seq_one_letter_code
_entity_poly.pdbx_strand_id
1 'polypeptide(L)'
;MLKLQRSNILLASFSLFGLLGWFLYIFNPQVNEPHPLQYDLLSPSMTVSYVRSQVWYHSRGKLVELKSILGQNLNNRTLKIKIENMLKHRTSVYINEFNSLKSSIPRLGNWYKENFDFKNFLNDVNIIACDEKKSIPVKIDEITDVMELYQNKTTEKLSYKLKNIRG
;
A
#
# COMPACT_ATOMS: atom_id res chain seq x y z
N MET A 1 59.78 26.78 15.22
CA MET A 1 59.82 25.29 15.25
C MET A 1 58.78 24.67 16.20
N LEU A 2 58.58 25.17 17.42
CA LEU A 2 57.57 24.67 18.39
C LEU A 2 56.10 24.66 17.91
N LYS A 3 55.70 25.57 17.02
CA LYS A 3 54.30 25.69 16.55
C LYS A 3 53.89 24.58 15.56
N LEU A 4 54.82 24.17 14.69
CA LEU A 4 54.66 23.04 13.76
C LEU A 4 54.58 21.70 14.51
N GLN A 5 55.39 21.54 15.56
CA GLN A 5 55.41 20.33 16.37
C GLN A 5 54.08 20.13 17.13
N ARG A 6 53.46 21.21 17.65
CA ARG A 6 52.13 21.14 18.28
C ARG A 6 51.00 20.80 17.28
N SER A 7 51.06 21.34 16.07
CA SER A 7 50.08 21.03 15.01
C SER A 7 50.15 19.56 14.58
N ASN A 8 51.35 19.00 14.47
CA ASN A 8 51.55 17.60 14.09
C ASN A 8 51.10 16.63 15.18
N ILE A 9 51.25 16.99 16.46
CA ILE A 9 50.76 16.20 17.60
C ILE A 9 49.22 16.19 17.63
N LEU A 10 48.59 17.33 17.38
CA LEU A 10 47.13 17.42 17.31
C LEU A 10 46.58 16.57 16.16
N LEU A 11 47.15 16.69 14.96
CA LEU A 11 46.78 15.86 13.81
C LEU A 11 46.95 14.37 14.11
N ALA A 12 48.10 13.96 14.66
CA ALA A 12 48.34 12.56 15.03
C ALA A 12 47.32 12.05 16.06
N SER A 13 46.94 12.89 17.04
CA SER A 13 45.93 12.51 18.03
C SER A 13 44.55 12.31 17.38
N PHE A 14 44.12 13.22 16.49
CA PHE A 14 42.86 13.07 15.75
C PHE A 14 42.85 11.82 14.87
N SER A 15 43.97 11.51 14.21
CA SER A 15 44.11 10.29 13.41
C SER A 15 43.99 9.04 14.29
N LEU A 16 44.62 9.05 15.48
CA LEU A 16 44.59 7.92 16.39
C LEU A 16 43.18 7.70 16.97
N PHE A 17 42.48 8.76 17.40
CA PHE A 17 41.11 8.64 17.89
C PHE A 17 40.12 8.23 16.79
N GLY A 18 40.31 8.72 15.56
CA GLY A 18 39.52 8.29 14.41
C GLY A 18 39.71 6.80 14.11
N LEU A 19 40.96 6.34 14.04
CA LEU A 19 41.27 4.91 13.82
C LEU A 19 40.78 4.03 14.97
N LEU A 20 40.90 4.48 16.22
CA LEU A 20 40.41 3.75 17.39
C LEU A 20 38.88 3.65 17.37
N GLY A 21 38.17 4.72 16.99
CA GLY A 21 36.72 4.71 16.84
C GLY A 21 36.25 3.75 15.74
N TRP A 22 36.93 3.75 14.59
CA TRP A 22 36.66 2.80 13.51
C TRP A 22 36.96 1.36 13.89
N PHE A 23 38.07 1.12 14.59
CA PHE A 23 38.42 -0.20 15.11
C PHE A 23 37.34 -0.69 16.09
N LEU A 24 36.96 0.14 17.07
CA LEU A 24 35.89 -0.19 18.01
C LEU A 24 34.56 -0.44 17.31
N TYR A 25 34.21 0.33 16.27
CA TYR A 25 32.99 0.11 15.47
C TYR A 25 33.01 -1.24 14.75
N ILE A 26 34.12 -1.56 14.07
CA ILE A 26 34.28 -2.82 13.31
C ILE A 26 34.30 -4.03 14.23
N PHE A 27 34.79 -3.91 15.47
CA PHE A 27 34.87 -5.02 16.41
C PHE A 27 33.78 -4.99 17.49
N ASN A 28 32.81 -4.07 17.41
CA ASN A 28 31.68 -4.05 18.31
C ASN A 28 30.69 -5.15 17.88
N PRO A 29 30.51 -6.23 18.67
CA PRO A 29 29.58 -7.30 18.32
C PRO A 29 28.13 -6.81 18.21
N GLN A 30 27.75 -5.71 18.86
CA GLN A 30 26.39 -5.14 18.73
C GLN A 30 26.11 -4.50 17.37
N VAL A 31 27.15 -4.12 16.62
CA VAL A 31 27.00 -3.54 15.27
C VAL A 31 27.01 -4.65 14.20
N ASN A 32 27.73 -5.74 14.47
CA ASN A 32 27.92 -6.85 13.53
C ASN A 32 27.00 -8.03 13.76
N GLU A 33 26.27 -8.06 14.87
CA GLU A 33 25.14 -8.97 14.97
C GLU A 33 24.09 -8.51 13.95
N PRO A 34 23.71 -9.34 12.96
CA PRO A 34 22.54 -9.06 12.17
C PRO A 34 21.36 -9.15 13.12
N HIS A 35 21.00 -8.03 13.75
CA HIS A 35 19.69 -7.89 14.34
C HIS A 35 18.74 -8.18 13.17
N PRO A 36 17.99 -9.29 13.19
CA PRO A 36 17.02 -9.53 12.15
C PRO A 36 16.16 -8.27 12.14
N LEU A 37 16.05 -7.60 10.99
CA LEU A 37 15.20 -6.43 10.82
C LEU A 37 13.83 -6.79 11.41
N GLN A 38 13.61 -6.43 12.66
CA GLN A 38 12.32 -6.59 13.29
C GLN A 38 11.52 -5.49 12.65
N TYR A 39 10.84 -5.83 11.55
CA TYR A 39 9.82 -4.95 11.02
C TYR A 39 8.87 -4.69 12.18
N ASP A 40 8.89 -3.46 12.69
CA ASP A 40 7.97 -3.05 13.73
C ASP A 40 6.55 -3.27 13.21
N LEU A 41 5.69 -3.75 14.10
CA LEU A 41 4.27 -3.90 13.80
C LEU A 41 3.75 -2.53 13.30
N LEU A 42 3.16 -2.50 12.10
CA LEU A 42 2.59 -1.26 11.59
C LEU A 42 1.59 -0.72 12.62
N SER A 43 1.77 0.55 13.01
CA SER A 43 0.78 1.20 13.86
C SER A 43 -0.57 1.27 13.14
N PRO A 44 -1.71 1.23 13.85
CA PRO A 44 -3.04 1.38 13.26
C PRO A 44 -3.18 2.51 12.25
N SER A 45 -2.64 3.70 12.54
CA SER A 45 -2.70 4.83 11.62
C SER A 45 -1.87 4.58 10.36
N MET A 46 -0.70 3.97 10.48
CA MET A 46 0.11 3.55 9.33
C MET A 46 -0.60 2.47 8.51
N THR A 47 -1.22 1.49 9.15
CA THR A 47 -1.98 0.44 8.46
C THR A 47 -3.14 1.02 7.66
N VAL A 48 -3.95 1.90 8.26
CA VAL A 48 -5.08 2.57 7.56
C VAL A 48 -4.57 3.39 6.38
N SER A 49 -3.51 4.19 6.60
CA SER A 49 -2.94 5.05 5.56
C SER A 49 -2.37 4.24 4.40
N TYR A 50 -1.67 3.14 4.71
CA TYR A 50 -1.11 2.22 3.73
C TYR A 50 -2.18 1.51 2.90
N VAL A 51 -3.21 0.96 3.55
CA VAL A 51 -4.32 0.30 2.84
C VAL A 51 -5.00 1.31 1.92
N ARG A 52 -5.30 2.50 2.40
CA ARG A 52 -5.93 3.56 1.58
C ARG A 52 -5.07 3.92 0.37
N SER A 53 -3.76 4.14 0.56
CA SER A 53 -2.87 4.53 -0.54
C SER A 53 -2.75 3.42 -1.59
N GLN A 54 -2.60 2.17 -1.16
CA GLN A 54 -2.49 1.03 -2.08
C GLN A 54 -3.79 0.79 -2.86
N VAL A 55 -4.93 0.81 -2.17
CA VAL A 55 -6.22 0.64 -2.85
C VAL A 55 -6.46 1.75 -3.87
N TRP A 56 -6.13 3.00 -3.54
CA TRP A 56 -6.24 4.12 -4.49
C TRP A 56 -5.31 3.94 -5.70
N TYR A 57 -4.05 3.59 -5.47
CA TYR A 57 -3.06 3.33 -6.52
C TYR A 57 -3.56 2.26 -7.49
N HIS A 58 -4.03 1.13 -6.98
CA HIS A 58 -4.58 0.05 -7.81
C HIS A 58 -5.88 0.43 -8.52
N SER A 59 -6.69 1.32 -7.95
CA SER A 59 -7.93 1.80 -8.56
C SER A 59 -7.69 2.58 -9.84
N ARG A 60 -6.63 3.40 -9.88
CA ARG A 60 -6.24 4.11 -11.13
C ARG A 60 -5.96 3.12 -12.27
N GLY A 61 -5.24 2.04 -11.98
CA GLY A 61 -4.99 0.97 -12.95
C GLY A 61 -6.26 0.26 -13.42
N LYS A 62 -7.22 0.04 -12.51
CA LYS A 62 -8.54 -0.54 -12.86
C LYS A 62 -9.33 0.36 -13.78
N LEU A 63 -9.32 1.68 -13.57
CA LEU A 63 -10.06 2.64 -14.40
C LEU A 63 -9.49 2.70 -15.83
N VAL A 64 -8.17 2.62 -15.99
CA VAL A 64 -7.53 2.56 -17.31
C VAL A 64 -7.96 1.31 -18.08
N GLU A 65 -7.91 0.14 -17.43
CA GLU A 65 -8.35 -1.11 -18.06
C GLU A 65 -9.86 -1.10 -18.33
N LEU A 66 -10.65 -0.57 -17.41
CA LEU A 66 -12.09 -0.43 -17.58
C LEU A 66 -12.44 0.45 -18.79
N LYS A 67 -11.74 1.57 -18.97
CA LYS A 67 -11.89 2.43 -20.15
C LYS A 67 -11.60 1.66 -21.43
N SER A 68 -10.56 0.82 -21.42
CA SER A 68 -10.22 -0.07 -22.55
C SER A 68 -11.28 -1.15 -22.79
N ILE A 69 -11.96 -1.65 -21.76
CA ILE A 69 -13.05 -2.64 -21.88
C ILE A 69 -14.30 -1.96 -22.44
N LEU A 70 -14.67 -0.78 -21.93
CA LEU A 70 -15.84 -0.02 -22.36
C LEU A 70 -15.74 0.45 -23.82
N GLY A 71 -14.53 0.66 -24.33
CA GLY A 71 -14.28 0.97 -25.73
C GLY A 71 -14.43 -0.22 -26.69
N GLN A 72 -14.64 -1.44 -26.17
CA GLN A 72 -14.87 -2.61 -27.00
C GLN A 72 -16.37 -2.70 -27.33
N ASN A 73 -16.71 -3.00 -28.59
CA ASN A 73 -18.08 -3.28 -29.01
C ASN A 73 -18.54 -4.65 -28.50
N LEU A 74 -18.81 -4.74 -27.20
CA LEU A 74 -19.24 -5.95 -26.51
C LEU A 74 -20.73 -5.87 -26.19
N ASN A 75 -21.41 -7.02 -26.21
CA ASN A 75 -22.74 -7.13 -25.61
C ASN A 75 -22.67 -7.02 -24.08
N ASN A 76 -23.78 -6.66 -23.45
CA ASN A 76 -23.87 -6.44 -22.01
C ASN A 76 -23.45 -7.65 -21.16
N ARG A 77 -23.71 -8.88 -21.61
CA ARG A 77 -23.31 -10.09 -20.87
C ARG A 77 -21.79 -10.23 -20.84
N THR A 78 -21.15 -10.12 -21.99
CA THR A 78 -19.68 -10.22 -22.12
C THR A 78 -18.99 -9.07 -21.40
N LEU A 79 -19.55 -7.87 -21.46
CA LEU A 79 -19.05 -6.69 -20.76
C LEU A 79 -18.99 -6.92 -19.25
N LYS A 80 -20.10 -7.35 -18.64
CA LYS A 80 -20.18 -7.64 -17.19
C LYS A 80 -19.16 -8.68 -16.74
N ILE A 81 -19.00 -9.76 -17.52
CA ILE A 81 -18.02 -10.82 -17.22
C ILE A 81 -16.59 -10.27 -17.24
N LYS A 82 -16.23 -9.47 -18.26
CA LYS A 82 -14.89 -8.88 -18.34
C LYS A 82 -14.61 -7.91 -17.19
N ILE A 83 -15.58 -7.07 -16.84
CA ILE A 83 -15.46 -6.13 -15.71
C ILE A 83 -15.26 -6.89 -14.41
N GLU A 84 -16.09 -7.90 -14.13
CA GLU A 84 -15.96 -8.73 -12.93
C GLU A 84 -14.59 -9.40 -12.83
N ASN A 85 -14.13 -10.03 -13.92
CA ASN A 85 -12.84 -10.70 -13.97
C ASN A 85 -11.69 -9.73 -13.73
N MET A 86 -11.70 -8.56 -14.38
CA MET A 86 -10.70 -7.52 -14.19
C MET A 86 -10.68 -7.03 -12.73
N LEU A 87 -11.84 -6.73 -12.16
CA LEU A 87 -11.94 -6.22 -10.78
C LEU A 87 -11.47 -7.26 -9.76
N LYS A 88 -11.83 -8.55 -9.94
CA LYS A 88 -11.36 -9.64 -9.07
C LYS A 88 -9.85 -9.82 -9.17
N HIS A 89 -9.32 -9.91 -10.40
CA HIS A 89 -7.90 -10.15 -10.64
C HIS A 89 -7.03 -9.01 -10.10
N ARG A 90 -7.37 -7.74 -10.41
CA ARG A 90 -6.61 -6.60 -9.88
C ARG A 90 -6.75 -6.42 -8.37
N THR A 91 -7.83 -6.93 -7.79
CA THR A 91 -8.01 -6.89 -6.33
C THR A 91 -7.16 -7.94 -5.63
N SER A 92 -7.02 -9.16 -6.18
CA SER A 92 -6.22 -10.19 -5.52
C SER A 92 -4.75 -9.81 -5.31
N VAL A 93 -4.20 -8.95 -6.18
CA VAL A 93 -2.83 -8.44 -6.07
C VAL A 93 -2.59 -7.74 -4.73
N TYR A 94 -3.35 -6.69 -4.43
CA TYR A 94 -3.14 -5.94 -3.19
C TYR A 94 -3.65 -6.68 -1.95
N ILE A 95 -4.58 -7.64 -2.10
CA ILE A 95 -5.00 -8.51 -0.99
C ILE A 95 -3.85 -9.40 -0.52
N ASN A 96 -3.08 -9.96 -1.44
CA ASN A 96 -1.90 -10.74 -1.10
C ASN A 96 -0.82 -9.87 -0.45
N GLU A 97 -0.64 -8.65 -0.96
CA GLU A 97 0.26 -7.68 -0.37
C GLU A 97 -0.15 -7.30 1.06
N PHE A 98 -1.43 -7.04 1.31
CA PHE A 98 -1.92 -6.75 2.66
C PHE A 98 -1.73 -7.94 3.61
N ASN A 99 -1.83 -9.17 3.11
CA ASN A 99 -1.59 -10.37 3.89
C ASN A 99 -0.11 -10.57 4.28
N SER A 100 0.84 -9.99 3.54
CA SER A 100 2.27 -10.03 3.90
C SER A 100 2.66 -8.95 4.91
N LEU A 101 1.80 -7.97 5.17
CA LEU A 101 2.05 -6.92 6.15
C LEU A 101 1.99 -7.45 7.58
N LYS A 102 2.99 -7.06 8.37
CA LYS A 102 2.98 -7.26 9.83
C LYS A 102 2.12 -6.16 10.47
N SER A 103 0.81 -6.44 10.57
CA SER A 103 -0.17 -5.54 11.18
C SER A 103 -0.89 -6.20 12.37
N SER A 104 -1.56 -5.40 13.20
CA SER A 104 -2.37 -5.91 14.33
C SER A 104 -3.54 -6.81 13.90
N ILE A 105 -3.92 -6.81 12.62
CA ILE A 105 -4.89 -7.74 12.05
C ILE A 105 -4.11 -8.83 11.31
N PRO A 106 -4.11 -10.08 11.80
CA PRO A 106 -3.54 -11.20 11.06
C PRO A 106 -4.26 -11.37 9.72
N ARG A 107 -3.51 -11.53 8.63
CA ARG A 107 -4.07 -11.64 7.27
C ARG A 107 -5.02 -10.48 6.94
N LEU A 108 -4.50 -9.25 7.05
CA LEU A 108 -5.23 -8.01 6.80
C LEU A 108 -5.95 -7.99 5.45
N GLY A 109 -5.35 -8.57 4.41
CA GLY A 109 -5.98 -8.68 3.09
C GLY A 109 -7.26 -9.51 3.12
N ASN A 110 -7.25 -10.66 3.79
CA ASN A 110 -8.45 -11.48 3.93
C ASN A 110 -9.55 -10.72 4.68
N TRP A 111 -9.18 -10.06 5.78
CA TRP A 111 -10.12 -9.22 6.53
C TRP A 111 -10.70 -8.10 5.63
N TYR A 112 -9.88 -7.43 4.83
CA TYR A 112 -10.33 -6.39 3.91
C TYR A 112 -11.32 -6.95 2.88
N LYS A 113 -11.00 -8.10 2.27
CA LYS A 113 -11.85 -8.79 1.29
C LYS A 113 -13.22 -9.15 1.87
N GLU A 114 -13.26 -9.64 3.10
CA GLU A 114 -14.50 -10.03 3.79
C GLU A 114 -15.37 -8.81 4.17
N ASN A 115 -14.75 -7.65 4.39
CA ASN A 115 -15.44 -6.44 4.82
C ASN A 115 -15.79 -5.48 3.66
N PHE A 116 -15.18 -5.68 2.50
CA PHE A 116 -15.49 -4.97 1.26
C PHE A 116 -16.74 -5.57 0.61
N ASP A 117 -17.77 -4.75 0.37
CA ASP A 117 -19.02 -5.18 -0.25
C ASP A 117 -18.88 -5.30 -1.77
N PHE A 118 -18.16 -6.34 -2.21
CA PHE A 118 -17.84 -6.55 -3.63
C PHE A 118 -19.09 -6.78 -4.48
N LYS A 119 -20.12 -7.41 -3.93
CA LYS A 119 -21.33 -7.76 -4.68
C LYS A 119 -22.10 -6.49 -5.08
N ASN A 120 -22.36 -5.60 -4.13
CA ASN A 120 -23.08 -4.36 -4.42
C ASN A 120 -22.20 -3.40 -5.23
N PHE A 121 -20.91 -3.30 -4.91
CA PHE A 121 -19.94 -2.56 -5.72
C PHE A 121 -19.95 -2.97 -7.20
N LEU A 122 -19.85 -4.29 -7.47
CA LEU A 122 -19.86 -4.80 -8.84
C LEU A 122 -21.18 -4.52 -9.55
N ASN A 123 -22.30 -4.60 -8.83
CA ASN A 123 -23.61 -4.28 -9.39
C ASN A 123 -23.68 -2.81 -9.83
N ASP A 124 -23.27 -1.87 -8.98
CA ASP A 124 -23.30 -0.44 -9.26
C ASP A 124 -22.40 -0.09 -10.46
N VAL A 125 -21.18 -0.66 -10.49
CA VAL A 125 -20.27 -0.52 -11.64
C VAL A 125 -20.91 -1.03 -12.93
N ASN A 126 -21.58 -2.19 -12.88
CA ASN A 126 -22.22 -2.77 -14.06
C ASN A 126 -23.43 -1.97 -14.54
N ILE A 127 -24.19 -1.36 -13.64
CA ILE A 127 -25.30 -0.47 -13.99
C ILE A 127 -24.78 0.71 -14.81
N ILE A 128 -23.71 1.36 -14.34
CA ILE A 128 -23.10 2.50 -15.04
C ILE A 128 -22.46 2.06 -16.36
N ALA A 129 -21.69 0.96 -16.33
CA ALA A 129 -20.99 0.46 -17.51
C ALA A 129 -21.94 0.11 -18.67
N CYS A 130 -23.09 -0.50 -18.36
CA CYS A 130 -24.10 -0.91 -19.34
C CYS A 130 -25.08 0.21 -19.74
N ASP A 131 -24.95 1.43 -19.20
CA ASP A 131 -25.84 2.53 -19.58
C ASP A 131 -25.48 3.06 -20.99
N GLU A 132 -26.27 2.72 -21.99
CA GLU A 132 -26.04 3.11 -23.39
C GLU A 132 -26.18 4.63 -23.62
N LYS A 133 -26.82 5.36 -22.71
CA LYS A 133 -27.01 6.82 -22.83
C LYS A 133 -25.77 7.61 -22.41
N LYS A 134 -24.84 6.98 -21.71
CA LYS A 134 -23.64 7.63 -21.16
C LYS A 134 -22.43 7.41 -22.05
N SER A 135 -21.65 8.47 -22.26
CA SER A 135 -20.35 8.37 -22.91
C SER A 135 -19.34 7.66 -21.99
N ILE A 136 -18.29 7.07 -22.58
CA ILE A 136 -17.25 6.38 -21.81
C ILE A 136 -16.61 7.29 -20.74
N PRO A 137 -16.26 8.56 -21.01
CA PRO A 137 -15.73 9.45 -19.98
C PRO A 137 -16.67 9.60 -18.77
N VAL A 138 -17.96 9.86 -19.01
CA VAL A 138 -18.96 9.99 -17.95
C VAL A 138 -19.08 8.71 -17.12
N LYS A 139 -19.07 7.55 -17.78
CA LYS A 139 -19.08 6.25 -17.08
C LYS A 139 -17.86 6.09 -16.17
N ILE A 140 -16.68 6.49 -16.63
CA ILE A 140 -15.45 6.38 -15.86
C ILE A 140 -15.48 7.30 -14.64
N ASP A 141 -15.96 8.52 -14.79
CA ASP A 141 -16.08 9.46 -13.68
C ASP A 141 -17.04 8.92 -12.61
N GLU A 142 -18.24 8.49 -12.99
CA GLU A 142 -19.20 7.92 -12.03
C GLU A 142 -18.71 6.62 -11.38
N ILE A 143 -18.01 5.76 -12.13
CA ILE A 143 -17.42 4.54 -11.56
C ILE A 143 -16.28 4.88 -10.59
N THR A 144 -15.58 6.00 -10.80
CA THR A 144 -14.57 6.50 -9.85
C THR A 144 -15.23 6.88 -8.53
N ASP A 145 -16.36 7.59 -8.56
CA ASP A 145 -17.12 7.95 -7.36
C ASP A 145 -17.64 6.71 -6.62
N VAL A 146 -18.14 5.71 -7.37
CA VAL A 146 -18.54 4.41 -6.79
C VAL A 146 -17.35 3.71 -6.14
N MET A 147 -16.19 3.67 -6.80
CA MET A 147 -14.98 3.09 -6.21
C MET A 147 -14.63 3.78 -4.89
N GLU A 148 -14.59 5.11 -4.85
CA GLU A 148 -14.26 5.86 -3.65
C GLU A 148 -15.26 5.61 -2.51
N LEU A 149 -16.57 5.58 -2.81
CA LEU A 149 -17.61 5.31 -1.82
C LEU A 149 -17.40 3.98 -1.09
N TYR A 150 -17.18 2.89 -1.83
CA TYR A 150 -17.02 1.56 -1.23
C TYR A 150 -15.66 1.41 -0.53
N GLN A 151 -14.64 2.10 -1.01
CA GLN A 151 -13.31 2.12 -0.38
C GLN A 151 -13.37 2.85 0.97
N ASN A 152 -13.95 4.04 1.01
CA ASN A 152 -14.10 4.83 2.23
C ASN A 152 -14.90 4.06 3.30
N LYS A 153 -16.04 3.46 2.92
CA LYS A 153 -16.82 2.59 3.82
C LYS A 153 -15.98 1.45 4.42
N THR A 154 -15.10 0.85 3.62
CA THR A 154 -14.24 -0.26 4.09
C THR A 154 -13.09 0.25 4.96
N THR A 155 -12.50 1.39 4.62
CA THR A 155 -11.46 2.07 5.42
C THR A 155 -11.97 2.51 6.78
N GLU A 156 -13.23 2.95 6.88
CA GLU A 156 -13.89 3.26 8.16
C GLU A 156 -14.01 2.02 9.05
N LYS A 157 -14.48 0.89 8.49
CA LYS A 157 -14.52 -0.40 9.20
C LYS A 157 -13.13 -0.81 9.70
N LEU A 158 -12.09 -0.62 8.87
CA LEU A 158 -10.71 -0.96 9.22
C LEU A 158 -10.22 -0.10 10.39
N SER A 159 -10.47 1.20 10.32
CA SER A 159 -10.09 2.15 11.36
C SER A 159 -10.76 1.81 12.70
N TYR A 160 -12.05 1.44 12.67
CA TYR A 160 -12.78 0.99 13.84
C TYR A 160 -12.19 -0.31 14.42
N LYS A 161 -11.93 -1.31 13.57
CA LYS A 161 -11.35 -2.59 13.99
C LYS A 161 -10.00 -2.42 14.67
N LEU A 162 -9.12 -1.59 14.11
CA LEU A 162 -7.78 -1.36 14.65
C LEU A 162 -7.80 -0.54 15.96
N LYS A 163 -8.75 0.39 16.13
CA LYS A 163 -8.94 1.09 17.41
C LYS A 163 -9.33 0.13 18.52
N ASN A 164 -10.22 -0.82 18.23
CA ASN A 164 -10.72 -1.78 19.22
C ASN A 164 -9.74 -2.92 19.55
N ILE A 165 -8.64 -3.08 18.81
CA ILE A 165 -7.57 -4.04 19.16
C ILE A 165 -6.60 -3.44 20.19
N ARG A 166 -6.59 -2.11 20.34
CA ARG A 166 -5.72 -1.40 21.30
C ARG A 166 -6.33 -1.24 22.71
N GLY A 167 -7.61 -1.55 22.88
CA GLY A 167 -8.31 -1.57 24.18
C GLY A 167 -8.54 -3.00 24.63
#